data_AF-A0AAW1IIU0-F1
#
_entry.id   AF-A0AAW1IIU0-F1
#
_cell.length_a   1.000
_cell.length_b   1.000
_cell.length_c   1.000
_cell.angle_alpha   90.00
_cell.angle_beta   90.00
_cell.angle_gamma   90.00
#
_symmetry.space_group_name_H-M   'P 1'
#
loop_
_entity.id
_entity.type
_entity.pdbx_description
1 polymer ?
#
loop_
_entity_poly.entity_id
_entity_poly.type
_entity_poly.pdbx_seq_one_letter_code
_entity_poly.pdbx_strand_id
1 'polypeptide(L)'
;MAACTTTLTSTYPNHNNVISKTQRKQPKKLKLSIKNMGPSSNALTMESYEEGKLERPKWSGETPISRLVGALISFKPLYSLMKFGARQALISTAEKSNIPWREMTREVLESEVYKEIESVQNPDIVYPDYYLNHFHAYDEGNLSWLAAAEAEPATLSITKRAIPEADSIEETMEIVRGNWIRAIEKHHQQYSGNSNIQDILGIGCSVGFSTKFLVNKFPSANITLHECPARATVNLVKEAFRLLRPGGTITITDNSCKSKILRNCG
;
A
#
# COMPACT_ATOMS: atom_id res chain seq x y z
N MET A 1 0.07 9.78 7.66
CA MET A 1 0.09 9.04 8.93
C MET A 1 1.54 8.69 9.21
N ALA A 2 2.01 8.86 10.45
CA ALA A 2 3.42 8.66 10.82
C ALA A 2 3.83 7.19 10.63
N ALA A 3 5.07 6.95 10.21
CA ALA A 3 5.67 5.63 10.21
C ALA A 3 5.75 5.15 11.68
N CYS A 4 4.85 4.25 12.07
CA CYS A 4 5.01 3.50 13.30
C CYS A 4 5.91 2.31 12.98
N THR A 5 7.20 2.44 13.29
CA THR A 5 8.10 1.30 13.25
C THR A 5 8.23 0.77 14.67
N THR A 6 7.37 -0.19 15.01
CA THR A 6 7.45 -0.88 16.29
C THR A 6 8.49 -1.99 16.20
N THR A 7 9.65 -1.79 16.79
CA THR A 7 10.58 -2.88 17.09
C THR A 7 10.03 -3.66 18.28
N LEU A 8 9.38 -4.79 18.04
CA LEU A 8 9.02 -5.72 19.10
C LEU A 8 10.17 -6.72 19.30
N THR A 9 11.00 -6.47 20.30
CA THR A 9 12.08 -7.38 20.71
C THR A 9 11.53 -8.53 21.55
N SER A 10 11.83 -9.76 21.17
CA SER A 10 11.61 -10.94 22.01
C SER A 10 12.89 -11.22 22.81
N THR A 11 12.86 -11.03 24.11
CA THR A 11 13.92 -11.50 25.01
C THR A 11 13.74 -12.99 25.27
N TYR A 12 14.59 -13.83 24.66
CA TYR A 12 14.75 -15.22 25.09
C TYR A 12 16.11 -15.38 25.79
N PRO A 13 16.16 -15.89 27.03
CA PRO A 13 17.41 -16.24 27.67
C PRO A 13 17.99 -17.52 27.07
N ASN A 14 19.31 -17.49 26.87
CA ASN A 14 20.15 -18.59 26.42
C ASN A 14 20.06 -19.78 27.37
N HIS A 15 19.71 -20.97 26.87
CA HIS A 15 19.96 -22.23 27.58
C HIS A 15 20.52 -23.29 26.63
N ASN A 16 21.76 -23.69 26.91
CA ASN A 16 22.40 -24.86 26.33
C ASN A 16 21.87 -26.17 26.95
N ASN A 17 21.82 -27.20 26.10
CA ASN A 17 21.77 -28.65 26.35
C ASN A 17 20.47 -29.29 26.88
N VAL A 18 19.86 -30.19 26.08
CA VAL A 18 19.99 -31.67 26.12
C VAL A 18 18.89 -32.29 25.23
N ILE A 19 19.28 -33.30 24.45
CA ILE A 19 18.43 -34.11 23.56
C ILE A 19 17.49 -35.01 24.37
N SER A 20 16.18 -35.04 24.04
CA SER A 20 15.40 -36.28 24.10
C SER A 20 14.18 -36.24 23.16
N LYS A 21 13.93 -37.37 22.51
CA LYS A 21 12.77 -37.63 21.63
C LYS A 21 11.49 -37.73 22.49
N THR A 22 10.33 -37.29 21.97
CA THR A 22 9.15 -38.10 21.55
C THR A 22 7.81 -37.33 21.65
N GLN A 23 6.94 -37.59 20.66
CA GLN A 23 5.47 -37.49 20.59
C GLN A 23 4.74 -36.11 20.55
N ARG A 24 4.11 -35.86 19.39
CA ARG A 24 3.08 -34.83 19.16
C ARG A 24 1.88 -35.05 20.09
N LYS A 25 1.61 -34.08 20.99
CA LYS A 25 0.32 -33.92 21.66
C LYS A 25 -0.36 -32.64 21.16
N GLN A 26 -1.69 -32.71 20.97
CA GLN A 26 -2.53 -31.60 20.54
C GLN A 26 -2.41 -30.38 21.49
N PRO A 27 -2.54 -29.14 21.00
CA PRO A 27 -2.35 -27.96 21.83
C PRO A 27 -3.53 -27.78 22.79
N LYS A 28 -3.25 -27.80 24.09
CA LYS A 28 -4.19 -27.36 25.13
C LYS A 28 -4.34 -25.83 25.04
N LYS A 29 -5.59 -25.33 25.06
CA LYS A 29 -5.90 -23.90 25.23
C LYS A 29 -5.28 -23.41 26.55
N LEU A 30 -4.19 -22.64 26.49
CA LEU A 30 -3.69 -21.91 27.65
C LEU A 30 -4.53 -20.65 27.86
N LYS A 31 -5.26 -20.60 28.99
CA LYS A 31 -5.74 -19.33 29.57
C LYS A 31 -4.53 -18.62 30.17
N LEU A 32 -4.10 -17.52 29.56
CA LEU A 32 -3.13 -16.61 30.17
C LEU A 32 -3.83 -15.82 31.30
N SER A 33 -3.51 -16.17 32.54
CA SER A 33 -3.78 -15.34 33.70
C SER A 33 -2.61 -14.38 33.88
N ILE A 34 -2.84 -13.08 33.68
CA ILE A 34 -1.83 -12.04 33.92
C ILE A 34 -1.67 -11.90 35.44
N LYS A 35 -0.53 -12.33 35.99
CA LYS A 35 -0.10 -11.97 37.34
C LYS A 35 0.69 -10.66 37.25
N ASN A 36 0.24 -9.63 37.96
CA ASN A 36 1.00 -8.40 38.15
C ASN A 36 2.25 -8.71 38.99
N MET A 37 3.43 -8.61 38.38
CA MET A 37 4.71 -8.47 39.08
C MET A 37 5.16 -7.02 38.96
N GLY A 38 5.59 -6.44 40.09
CA GLY A 38 5.88 -5.02 40.27
C GLY A 38 7.05 -4.47 39.42
N PRO A 39 7.33 -3.16 39.53
CA PRO A 39 8.04 -2.42 38.50
C PRO A 39 9.55 -2.63 38.62
N SER A 40 10.15 -3.35 37.67
CA SER A 40 11.57 -3.19 37.36
C SER A 40 11.71 -2.24 36.16
N SER A 41 12.43 -1.16 36.40
CA SER A 41 12.70 -0.02 35.51
C SER A 41 13.26 -0.42 34.15
N ASN A 42 12.41 -0.33 33.13
CA ASN A 42 12.67 0.25 31.80
C ASN A 42 11.36 0.15 31.00
N ALA A 43 10.39 1.00 31.38
CA ALA A 43 9.16 1.16 30.64
C ALA A 43 9.50 1.91 29.33
N LEU A 44 9.57 1.17 28.22
CA LEU A 44 9.39 1.75 26.90
C LEU A 44 8.03 2.47 26.94
N THR A 45 8.06 3.80 26.94
CA THR A 45 6.88 4.61 26.75
C THR A 45 6.28 4.24 25.41
N MET A 46 5.18 3.47 25.40
CA MET A 46 4.31 3.38 24.24
C MET A 46 3.82 4.80 23.97
N GLU A 47 4.34 5.42 22.91
CA GLU A 47 3.80 6.68 22.42
C GLU A 47 2.30 6.50 22.20
N SER A 48 1.50 7.37 22.83
CA SER A 48 0.05 7.37 22.70
C SER A 48 -0.32 7.63 21.24
N TYR A 49 -1.08 6.72 20.64
CA TYR A 49 -1.63 6.90 19.30
C TYR A 49 -2.63 8.08 19.29
N GLU A 50 -2.33 9.13 18.53
CA GLU A 50 -3.31 10.17 18.19
C GLU A 50 -3.95 9.82 16.84
N GLU A 51 -5.24 9.49 16.85
CA GLU A 51 -6.02 9.37 15.63
C GLU A 51 -6.17 10.76 15.00
N GLY A 52 -5.49 10.99 13.88
CA GLY A 52 -5.58 12.26 13.16
C GLY A 52 -7.01 12.50 12.67
N LYS A 53 -7.52 13.73 12.83
CA LYS A 53 -8.82 14.11 12.25
C LYS A 53 -8.78 13.92 10.73
N LEU A 54 -9.52 12.92 10.23
CA LEU A 54 -9.67 12.68 8.80
C LEU A 54 -10.43 13.85 8.17
N GLU A 55 -9.73 14.74 7.45
CA GLU A 55 -10.38 15.76 6.62
C GLU A 55 -11.15 15.09 5.49
N ARG A 56 -12.48 15.02 5.62
CA ARG A 56 -13.36 14.55 4.55
C ARG A 56 -13.82 15.72 3.68
N PRO A 57 -14.02 15.55 2.37
CA PRO A 57 -14.56 16.60 1.51
C PRO A 57 -15.93 17.10 2.01
N LYS A 58 -16.22 18.40 1.84
CA LYS A 58 -17.47 19.04 2.31
C LYS A 58 -18.76 18.40 1.73
N TRP A 59 -18.64 17.66 0.64
CA TRP A 59 -19.73 16.95 -0.03
C TRP A 59 -19.92 15.49 0.46
N SER A 60 -19.12 15.01 1.40
CA SER A 60 -19.27 13.68 2.01
C SER A 60 -19.94 13.78 3.39
N GLY A 61 -20.79 12.80 3.75
CA GLY A 61 -21.57 12.80 4.99
C GLY A 61 -23.07 13.11 4.77
N GLU A 62 -23.73 13.71 5.76
CA GLU A 62 -25.18 14.02 5.76
C GLU A 62 -25.47 15.54 5.68
N THR A 63 -24.68 16.28 4.91
CA THR A 63 -24.88 17.73 4.71
C THR A 63 -25.90 18.03 3.61
N PRO A 64 -26.55 19.20 3.57
CA PRO A 64 -27.42 19.59 2.45
C PRO A 64 -26.73 19.53 1.08
N ILE A 65 -25.43 19.86 1.04
CA ILE A 65 -24.59 19.73 -0.16
C ILE A 65 -24.43 18.26 -0.55
N SER A 66 -24.20 17.35 0.40
CA SER A 66 -24.11 15.91 0.12
C SER A 66 -25.43 15.33 -0.42
N ARG A 67 -26.58 15.83 0.04
CA ARG A 67 -27.91 15.42 -0.45
C ARG A 67 -28.16 15.89 -1.87
N LEU A 68 -27.76 17.12 -2.20
CA LEU A 68 -27.82 17.64 -3.56
C LEU A 68 -26.90 16.86 -4.50
N VAL A 69 -25.67 16.60 -4.09
CA VAL A 69 -24.72 15.75 -4.84
C VAL A 69 -25.30 14.34 -5.02
N GLY A 70 -25.88 13.74 -3.98
CA GLY A 70 -26.56 12.45 -4.05
C GLY A 70 -27.73 12.43 -5.04
N ALA A 71 -28.55 13.48 -5.07
CA ALA A 71 -29.64 13.63 -6.03
C ALA A 71 -29.13 13.74 -7.48
N LEU A 72 -28.06 14.51 -7.71
CA LEU A 72 -27.43 14.64 -9.03
C LEU A 72 -26.78 13.32 -9.50
N ILE A 73 -26.21 12.54 -8.59
CA ILE A 73 -25.67 11.19 -8.86
C ILE A 73 -26.80 10.20 -9.21
N SER A 74 -27.97 10.34 -8.59
CA SER A 74 -29.10 9.42 -8.81
C SER A 74 -29.71 9.50 -10.22
N PHE A 75 -29.52 10.62 -10.94
CA PHE A 75 -29.94 10.75 -12.33
C PHE A 75 -28.83 10.27 -13.27
N LYS A 76 -28.92 9.00 -13.70
CA LYS A 76 -27.89 8.30 -14.49
C LYS A 76 -27.33 9.09 -15.68
N PRO A 77 -28.15 9.73 -16.55
CA PRO A 77 -27.61 10.47 -17.70
C PRO A 77 -26.71 11.64 -17.31
N LEU A 78 -27.09 12.41 -16.28
CA LEU A 78 -26.28 13.52 -15.80
C LEU A 78 -25.04 13.01 -15.06
N TYR A 79 -25.17 11.95 -14.27
CA TYR A 79 -24.03 11.30 -13.62
C TYR A 79 -22.99 10.82 -14.65
N SER A 80 -23.42 10.15 -15.73
CA SER A 80 -22.52 9.71 -16.80
C SER A 80 -21.84 10.89 -17.50
N LEU A 81 -22.56 11.98 -17.78
CA LEU A 81 -21.96 13.19 -18.38
C LEU A 81 -20.94 13.86 -17.44
N MET A 82 -21.26 13.98 -16.15
CA MET A 82 -20.35 14.52 -15.14
C MET A 82 -19.11 13.63 -14.97
N LYS A 83 -19.29 12.30 -14.94
CA LYS A 83 -18.21 11.31 -14.86
C LYS A 83 -17.26 11.44 -16.06
N PHE A 84 -17.81 11.56 -17.27
CA PHE A 84 -17.04 11.81 -18.49
C PHE A 84 -16.26 13.14 -18.41
N GLY A 85 -16.94 14.23 -18.06
CA GLY A 85 -16.31 15.55 -17.95
C GLY A 85 -15.20 15.58 -16.90
N ALA A 86 -15.41 14.96 -15.74
CA ALA A 86 -14.41 14.84 -14.68
C ALA A 86 -13.18 14.04 -15.15
N ARG A 87 -13.38 12.93 -15.88
CA ARG A 87 -12.29 12.16 -16.47
C ARG A 87 -11.50 12.98 -17.49
N GLN A 88 -12.18 13.68 -18.41
CA GLN A 88 -11.50 14.52 -19.41
C GLN A 88 -10.71 15.66 -18.75
N ALA A 89 -11.24 16.27 -17.68
CA ALA A 89 -10.53 17.29 -16.92
C ALA A 89 -9.25 16.73 -16.27
N LEU A 90 -9.33 15.55 -15.64
CA LEU A 90 -8.16 14.88 -15.05
C LEU A 90 -7.08 14.61 -16.08
N ILE A 91 -7.45 14.05 -17.24
CA ILE A 91 -6.52 13.73 -18.33
C ILE A 91 -5.88 15.02 -18.86
N SER A 92 -6.69 16.06 -19.15
CA SER A 92 -6.17 17.33 -19.67
C SER A 92 -5.25 18.04 -18.67
N THR A 93 -5.56 18.00 -17.37
CA THR A 93 -4.67 18.54 -16.34
C THR A 93 -3.35 17.78 -16.27
N ALA A 94 -3.36 16.46 -16.42
CA ALA A 94 -2.14 15.66 -16.45
C ALA A 94 -1.25 16.03 -17.65
N GLU A 95 -1.84 16.13 -18.85
CA GLU A 95 -1.11 16.50 -20.07
C GLU A 95 -0.54 17.92 -20.01
N LYS A 96 -1.27 18.88 -19.43
CA LYS A 96 -0.74 20.23 -19.14
C LYS A 96 0.42 20.23 -18.15
N SER A 97 0.55 19.16 -17.35
CA SER A 97 1.64 18.95 -16.40
C SER A 97 2.72 18.02 -16.96
N ASN A 98 2.82 17.91 -18.29
CA ASN A 98 3.80 17.09 -19.01
C ASN A 98 3.71 15.58 -18.72
N ILE A 99 2.51 15.07 -18.41
CA ILE A 99 2.22 13.64 -18.29
C ILE A 99 1.37 13.26 -19.51
N PRO A 100 1.94 12.60 -20.54
CA PRO A 100 1.24 12.32 -21.80
C PRO A 100 0.25 11.16 -21.64
N TRP A 101 -0.79 11.37 -20.84
CA TRP A 101 -1.71 10.33 -20.37
C TRP A 101 -2.28 9.50 -21.52
N ARG A 102 -2.80 10.14 -22.57
CA ARG A 102 -3.40 9.42 -23.71
C ARG A 102 -2.38 8.61 -24.50
N GLU A 103 -1.15 9.07 -24.59
CA GLU A 103 -0.07 8.34 -25.26
C GLU A 103 0.34 7.12 -24.44
N MET A 104 0.64 7.28 -23.15
CA MET A 104 0.97 6.16 -22.26
C MET A 104 -0.14 5.09 -22.23
N THR A 105 -1.40 5.54 -22.21
CA THR A 105 -2.55 4.64 -22.27
C THR A 105 -2.60 3.89 -23.58
N ARG A 106 -2.38 4.58 -24.71
CA ARG A 106 -2.35 4.00 -26.05
C ARG A 106 -1.22 2.97 -26.18
N GLU A 107 -0.03 3.28 -25.69
CA GLU A 107 1.13 2.38 -25.72
C GLU A 107 0.82 1.04 -25.07
N VAL A 108 0.18 1.02 -23.90
CA VAL A 108 -0.23 -0.23 -23.25
C VAL A 108 -1.33 -0.93 -24.04
N LEU A 109 -2.36 -0.20 -24.46
CA LEU A 109 -3.52 -0.78 -25.15
C LEU A 109 -3.18 -1.34 -26.54
N GLU A 110 -2.16 -0.80 -27.20
CA GLU A 110 -1.67 -1.24 -28.51
C GLU A 110 -0.44 -2.18 -28.39
N SER A 111 0.00 -2.49 -27.18
CA SER A 111 1.14 -3.39 -26.96
C SER A 111 0.79 -4.86 -27.14
N GLU A 112 1.83 -5.69 -27.20
CA GLU A 112 1.72 -7.14 -27.28
C GLU A 112 1.42 -7.81 -25.93
N VAL A 113 1.12 -7.04 -24.87
CA VAL A 113 0.86 -7.57 -23.51
C VAL A 113 -0.24 -8.63 -23.48
N TYR A 114 -1.19 -8.57 -24.41
CA TYR A 114 -2.27 -9.54 -24.53
C TYR A 114 -1.78 -10.95 -24.86
N LYS A 115 -0.60 -11.12 -25.48
CA LYS A 115 -0.01 -12.44 -25.76
C LYS A 115 0.39 -13.18 -24.48
N GLU A 116 0.65 -12.44 -23.41
CA GLU A 116 1.04 -13.02 -22.12
C GLU A 116 -0.17 -13.51 -21.31
N ILE A 117 -1.40 -13.13 -21.67
CA ILE A 117 -2.58 -13.44 -20.84
C ILE A 117 -2.75 -14.94 -20.64
N GLU A 118 -2.52 -15.74 -21.69
CA GLU A 118 -2.66 -17.19 -21.64
C GLU A 118 -1.64 -17.87 -20.71
N SER A 119 -0.45 -17.28 -20.56
CA SER A 119 0.61 -17.84 -19.72
C SER A 119 0.45 -17.50 -18.24
N VAL A 120 -0.22 -16.38 -17.92
CA VAL A 120 -0.37 -15.87 -16.55
C VAL A 120 -1.75 -16.05 -15.95
N GLN A 121 -2.79 -16.18 -16.79
CA GLN A 121 -4.16 -16.35 -16.29
C GLN A 121 -4.37 -17.74 -15.73
N ASN A 122 -5.25 -17.83 -14.73
CA ASN A 122 -5.82 -19.09 -14.29
C ASN A 122 -7.33 -19.02 -14.51
N PRO A 123 -7.89 -19.74 -15.50
CA PRO A 123 -9.31 -19.67 -15.84
C PRO A 123 -10.23 -20.21 -14.74
N ASP A 124 -9.68 -20.98 -13.79
CA ASP A 124 -10.42 -21.53 -12.66
C ASP A 124 -10.48 -20.55 -11.47
N ILE A 125 -9.86 -19.36 -11.58
CA ILE A 125 -9.96 -18.32 -10.55
C ILE A 125 -11.35 -17.68 -10.57
N VAL A 126 -12.06 -17.86 -9.46
CA VAL A 126 -13.25 -17.06 -9.15
C VAL A 126 -12.79 -15.80 -8.42
N TYR A 127 -12.89 -14.65 -9.09
CA TYR A 127 -12.58 -13.36 -8.47
C TYR A 127 -13.59 -13.05 -7.35
N PRO A 128 -13.12 -12.65 -6.15
CA PRO A 128 -14.00 -12.08 -5.13
C PRO A 128 -14.75 -10.86 -5.67
N ASP A 129 -16.01 -10.66 -5.25
CA ASP A 129 -16.88 -9.53 -5.65
C ASP A 129 -16.19 -8.17 -5.55
N TYR A 130 -15.26 -8.03 -4.59
CA TYR A 130 -14.42 -6.84 -4.43
C TYR A 130 -13.79 -6.37 -5.75
N TYR A 131 -13.27 -7.29 -6.57
CA TYR A 131 -12.62 -6.96 -7.84
C TYR A 131 -13.61 -6.67 -8.97
N LEU A 132 -14.86 -7.11 -8.84
CA LEU A 132 -15.92 -6.96 -9.85
C LEU A 132 -16.78 -5.71 -9.65
N ASN A 133 -16.55 -4.94 -8.58
CA ASN A 133 -17.30 -3.72 -8.31
C ASN A 133 -16.85 -2.55 -9.19
N HIS A 134 -17.79 -1.68 -9.54
CA HIS A 134 -17.49 -0.42 -10.23
C HIS A 134 -16.57 0.44 -9.36
N PHE A 135 -15.53 1.00 -9.95
CA PHE A 135 -14.54 1.78 -9.24
C PHE A 135 -14.15 3.04 -10.03
N HIS A 136 -14.10 4.18 -9.34
CA HIS A 136 -13.73 5.48 -9.90
C HIS A 136 -14.47 5.85 -11.20
N ALA A 137 -13.72 6.09 -12.28
CA ALA A 137 -14.18 6.59 -13.56
C ALA A 137 -14.47 5.46 -14.57
N TYR A 138 -14.37 4.19 -14.17
CA TYR A 138 -14.51 3.03 -15.05
C TYR A 138 -15.85 2.33 -14.80
N ASP A 139 -16.60 2.09 -15.88
CA ASP A 139 -17.88 1.38 -15.79
C ASP A 139 -17.68 -0.12 -15.59
N GLU A 140 -16.61 -0.70 -16.13
CA GLU A 140 -16.26 -2.12 -15.98
C GLU A 140 -15.44 -2.42 -14.70
N GLY A 141 -15.19 -1.41 -13.86
CA GLY A 141 -14.39 -1.56 -12.64
C GLY A 141 -12.88 -1.75 -12.90
N ASN A 142 -12.19 -2.30 -11.90
CA ASN A 142 -10.72 -2.42 -11.89
C ASN A 142 -10.17 -3.55 -12.78
N LEU A 143 -11.03 -4.45 -13.27
CA LEU A 143 -10.61 -5.57 -14.14
C LEU A 143 -10.72 -5.25 -15.64
N SER A 144 -10.71 -3.97 -16.01
CA SER A 144 -10.71 -3.56 -17.41
C SER A 144 -9.30 -3.19 -17.88
N TRP A 145 -9.00 -3.49 -19.15
CA TRP A 145 -7.73 -3.10 -19.78
C TRP A 145 -7.52 -1.59 -19.78
N LEU A 146 -8.59 -0.81 -19.91
CA LEU A 146 -8.51 0.63 -19.83
C LEU A 146 -8.09 1.10 -18.42
N ALA A 147 -8.66 0.53 -17.37
CA ALA A 147 -8.26 0.84 -16.00
C ALA A 147 -6.79 0.46 -15.74
N ALA A 148 -6.34 -0.67 -16.28
CA ALA A 148 -4.94 -1.10 -16.20
C ALA A 148 -3.99 -0.14 -16.94
N ALA A 149 -4.32 0.24 -18.18
CA ALA A 149 -3.52 1.15 -19.00
C ALA A 149 -3.47 2.58 -18.44
N GLU A 150 -4.55 3.05 -17.82
CA GLU A 150 -4.62 4.38 -17.22
C GLU A 150 -4.03 4.44 -15.80
N ALA A 151 -3.69 3.32 -15.17
CA ALA A 151 -3.22 3.28 -13.78
C ALA A 151 -1.91 4.04 -13.56
N GLU A 152 -0.95 3.92 -14.49
CA GLU A 152 0.33 4.62 -14.43
C GLU A 152 0.18 6.14 -14.59
N PRO A 153 -0.42 6.67 -15.68
CA PRO A 153 -0.60 8.12 -15.81
C PRO A 153 -1.51 8.71 -14.73
N ALA A 154 -2.49 7.96 -14.20
CA ALA A 154 -3.26 8.35 -13.02
C ALA A 154 -2.38 8.53 -11.79
N THR A 155 -1.47 7.59 -11.55
CA THR A 155 -0.53 7.64 -10.43
C THR A 155 0.39 8.86 -10.55
N LEU A 156 0.93 9.12 -11.74
CA LEU A 156 1.77 10.29 -12.01
C LEU A 156 1.01 11.59 -11.77
N SER A 157 -0.22 11.69 -12.27
CA SER A 157 -1.06 12.89 -12.13
C SER A 157 -1.38 13.22 -10.68
N ILE A 158 -1.75 12.21 -9.88
CA ILE A 158 -2.01 12.38 -8.45
C ILE A 158 -0.74 12.76 -7.71
N THR A 159 0.39 12.12 -8.02
CA THR A 159 1.69 12.40 -7.38
C THR A 159 2.15 13.83 -7.68
N LYS A 160 2.05 14.30 -8.94
CA LYS A 160 2.39 15.68 -9.33
C LYS A 160 1.49 16.72 -8.68
N ARG A 161 0.18 16.46 -8.58
CA ARG A 161 -0.75 17.35 -7.85
C ARG A 161 -0.38 17.46 -6.37
N ALA A 162 0.20 16.40 -5.83
CA ALA A 162 0.58 16.28 -4.45
C ALA A 162 1.86 17.05 -4.10
N ILE A 163 2.85 17.03 -5.01
CA ILE A 163 4.12 17.76 -4.91
C ILE A 163 4.21 18.75 -6.08
N PRO A 164 3.37 19.80 -6.10
CA PRO A 164 3.36 20.77 -7.19
C PRO A 164 4.68 21.54 -7.33
N GLU A 165 5.46 21.64 -6.25
CA GLU A 165 6.74 22.34 -6.17
C GLU A 165 7.91 21.63 -6.86
N ALA A 166 7.81 20.33 -7.12
CA ALA A 166 8.89 19.59 -7.79
C ALA A 166 9.01 20.04 -9.26
N ASP A 167 10.22 20.13 -9.78
CA ASP A 167 10.51 20.59 -11.12
C ASP A 167 10.13 19.54 -12.18
N SER A 168 10.22 18.25 -11.83
CA SER A 168 9.91 17.15 -12.75
C SER A 168 9.05 16.05 -12.12
N ILE A 169 8.55 15.15 -12.97
CA ILE A 169 7.79 13.97 -12.53
C ILE A 169 8.70 12.99 -11.80
N GLU A 170 9.93 12.83 -12.28
CA GLU A 170 10.97 11.99 -11.67
C GLU A 170 11.28 12.47 -10.25
N GLU A 171 11.46 13.77 -10.06
CA GLU A 171 11.68 14.35 -8.73
C GLU A 171 10.46 14.14 -7.82
N THR A 172 9.25 14.39 -8.34
CA THR A 172 7.99 14.15 -7.60
C THR A 172 7.94 12.70 -7.11
N MET A 173 8.31 11.76 -7.98
CA MET A 173 8.33 10.33 -7.71
C MET A 173 9.40 9.93 -6.69
N GLU A 174 10.59 10.51 -6.79
CA GLU A 174 11.68 10.31 -5.84
C GLU A 174 11.33 10.83 -4.45
N ILE A 175 10.64 11.97 -4.36
CA ILE A 175 10.14 12.50 -3.09
C ILE A 175 9.08 11.57 -2.51
N VAL A 176 8.06 11.18 -3.29
CA VAL A 176 6.96 10.37 -2.75
C VAL A 176 7.38 8.94 -2.45
N ARG A 177 8.27 8.34 -3.25
CA ARG A 177 8.64 6.92 -3.12
C ARG A 177 10.04 6.66 -2.58
N GLY A 178 11.03 7.43 -3.01
CA GLY A 178 12.39 7.32 -2.53
C GLY A 178 12.50 7.58 -1.02
N ASN A 179 11.75 8.56 -0.50
CA ASN A 179 11.77 8.90 0.93
C ASN A 179 11.36 7.73 1.84
N TRP A 180 10.24 7.05 1.57
CA TRP A 180 9.85 5.93 2.44
C TRP A 180 10.76 4.71 2.23
N ILE A 181 11.31 4.50 1.03
CA ILE A 181 12.28 3.42 0.79
C ILE A 181 13.57 3.66 1.57
N ARG A 182 14.09 4.90 1.58
CA ARG A 182 15.23 5.30 2.44
C ARG A 182 14.92 5.10 3.92
N ALA A 183 13.72 5.46 4.36
CA ALA A 183 13.30 5.26 5.73
C ALA A 183 13.28 3.77 6.12
N ILE A 184 12.80 2.89 5.23
CA ILE A 184 12.84 1.43 5.42
C ILE A 184 14.29 0.95 5.52
N GLU A 185 15.14 1.36 4.59
CA GLU A 185 16.54 0.94 4.56
C GLU A 185 17.26 1.35 5.85
N LYS A 186 17.15 2.62 6.25
CA LYS A 186 17.74 3.15 7.48
C LYS A 186 17.23 2.39 8.71
N HIS A 187 15.93 2.13 8.78
CA HIS A 187 15.36 1.35 9.86
C HIS A 187 15.90 -0.08 9.88
N HIS A 188 15.93 -0.76 8.72
CA HIS A 188 16.43 -2.12 8.63
C HIS A 188 17.90 -2.20 9.06
N GLN A 189 18.75 -1.28 8.59
CA GLN A 189 20.16 -1.20 9.01
C GLN A 189 20.31 -1.05 10.52
N GLN A 190 19.52 -0.17 11.13
CA GLN A 190 19.60 0.12 12.56
C GLN A 190 19.16 -1.06 13.44
N TYR A 191 18.10 -1.78 13.05
CA TYR A 191 17.45 -2.75 13.94
C TYR A 191 17.66 -4.23 13.56
N SER A 192 18.28 -4.51 12.41
CA SER A 192 18.39 -5.88 11.87
C SER A 192 19.81 -6.42 11.93
N GLY A 193 20.67 -5.85 12.78
CA GLY A 193 22.06 -6.28 12.92
C GLY A 193 22.87 -6.13 11.63
N ASN A 194 22.53 -5.12 10.81
CA ASN A 194 23.15 -4.86 9.52
C ASN A 194 23.05 -6.03 8.51
N SER A 195 22.02 -6.88 8.63
CA SER A 195 21.71 -7.89 7.62
C SER A 195 21.24 -7.24 6.33
N ASN A 196 21.54 -7.86 5.19
CA ASN A 196 20.97 -7.45 3.90
C ASN A 196 19.51 -7.90 3.78
N ILE A 197 18.67 -7.08 3.15
CA ILE A 197 17.29 -7.44 2.81
C ILE A 197 17.32 -8.50 1.70
N GLN A 198 16.88 -9.72 2.03
CA GLN A 198 16.88 -10.86 1.11
C GLN A 198 15.51 -11.13 0.50
N ASP A 199 14.43 -10.87 1.25
CA ASP A 199 13.07 -11.22 0.86
C ASP A 199 12.14 -10.05 1.18
N ILE A 200 11.32 -9.62 0.22
CA ILE A 200 10.36 -8.53 0.36
C ILE A 200 8.98 -9.04 -0.06
N LEU A 201 7.99 -8.88 0.81
CA LEU A 201 6.58 -9.12 0.51
C LEU A 201 5.84 -7.78 0.42
N GLY A 202 5.45 -7.39 -0.79
CA GLY A 202 4.60 -6.22 -1.02
C GLY A 202 3.12 -6.59 -0.97
N ILE A 203 2.36 -6.00 -0.04
CA ILE A 203 0.90 -6.21 0.07
C ILE A 203 0.18 -4.95 -0.39
N GLY A 204 -0.80 -5.09 -1.28
CA GLY A 204 -1.51 -3.95 -1.88
C GLY A 204 -0.67 -3.23 -2.94
N CYS A 205 -0.06 -4.00 -3.86
CA CYS A 205 0.89 -3.51 -4.84
C CYS A 205 0.26 -2.80 -6.04
N SER A 206 -1.06 -2.88 -6.23
CA SER A 206 -1.78 -2.43 -7.42
C SER A 206 -1.09 -2.98 -8.70
N VAL A 207 -0.92 -2.14 -9.73
CA VAL A 207 -0.18 -2.47 -10.97
C VAL A 207 1.35 -2.55 -10.79
N GLY A 208 1.85 -2.58 -9.55
CA GLY A 208 3.27 -2.78 -9.26
C GLY A 208 4.14 -1.53 -9.44
N PHE A 209 3.56 -0.33 -9.43
CA PHE A 209 4.33 0.89 -9.70
C PHE A 209 5.42 1.15 -8.65
N SER A 210 5.10 1.01 -7.36
CA SER A 210 6.10 1.09 -6.27
C SER A 210 7.06 -0.10 -6.24
N THR A 211 6.70 -1.23 -6.86
CA THR A 211 7.59 -2.39 -6.96
C THR A 211 8.83 -2.07 -7.78
N LYS A 212 8.69 -1.33 -8.89
CA LYS A 212 9.84 -0.93 -9.71
C LYS A 212 10.93 -0.23 -8.87
N PHE A 213 10.51 0.62 -7.92
CA PHE A 213 11.43 1.28 -6.99
C PHE A 213 12.10 0.33 -6.00
N LEU A 214 11.35 -0.67 -5.49
CA LEU A 214 11.89 -1.69 -4.60
C LEU A 214 12.92 -2.58 -5.31
N VAL A 215 12.62 -3.03 -6.54
CA VAL A 215 13.54 -3.83 -7.36
C VAL A 215 14.83 -3.06 -7.63
N ASN A 216 14.72 -1.78 -8.03
CA ASN A 216 15.88 -0.95 -8.30
C ASN A 216 16.74 -0.71 -7.05
N LYS A 217 16.10 -0.54 -5.88
CA LYS A 217 16.80 -0.32 -4.62
C LYS A 217 17.44 -1.59 -4.06
N PHE A 218 16.75 -2.72 -4.17
CA PHE A 218 17.15 -4.01 -3.59
C PHE A 218 17.26 -5.07 -4.70
N PRO A 219 18.24 -4.94 -5.62
CA PRO A 219 18.32 -5.81 -6.80
C PRO A 219 18.60 -7.28 -6.48
N SER A 220 19.18 -7.56 -5.30
CA SER A 220 19.46 -8.92 -4.84
C SER A 220 18.31 -9.57 -4.06
N ALA A 221 17.22 -8.83 -3.77
CA ALA A 221 16.13 -9.34 -2.97
C ALA A 221 15.11 -10.13 -3.81
N ASN A 222 14.59 -11.22 -3.26
CA ASN A 222 13.41 -11.89 -3.81
C ASN A 222 12.17 -11.07 -3.46
N ILE A 223 11.46 -10.58 -4.47
CA ILE A 223 10.29 -9.73 -4.27
C ILE A 223 9.03 -10.49 -4.67
N THR A 224 8.15 -10.72 -3.70
CA THR A 224 6.80 -11.26 -3.93
C THR A 224 5.79 -10.16 -3.70
N LEU A 225 4.79 -10.06 -4.57
CA LEU A 225 3.75 -9.06 -4.47
C LEU A 225 2.38 -9.71 -4.41
N HIS A 226 1.47 -9.10 -3.64
CA HIS A 226 0.11 -9.55 -3.56
C HIS A 226 -0.84 -8.37 -3.41
N GLU A 227 -1.63 -8.09 -4.45
CA GLU A 227 -2.81 -7.25 -4.34
C GLU A 227 -3.92 -8.05 -3.66
N CYS A 228 -4.46 -7.54 -2.55
CA CYS A 228 -5.49 -8.26 -1.79
C CYS A 228 -6.47 -7.30 -1.12
N PRO A 229 -7.73 -7.73 -0.88
CA PRO A 229 -8.73 -6.88 -0.25
C PRO A 229 -8.34 -6.57 1.20
N ALA A 230 -8.87 -5.46 1.74
CA ALA A 230 -8.53 -4.97 3.09
C ALA A 230 -8.62 -6.05 4.19
N ARG A 231 -9.60 -6.96 4.12
CA ARG A 231 -9.73 -8.07 5.08
C ARG A 231 -8.52 -9.01 5.06
N ALA A 232 -7.98 -9.31 3.89
CA ALA A 232 -6.80 -10.16 3.74
C ALA A 232 -5.54 -9.44 4.24
N THR A 233 -5.37 -8.15 3.89
CA THR A 233 -4.29 -7.30 4.40
C THR A 233 -4.26 -7.30 5.93
N VAL A 234 -5.41 -7.07 6.58
CA VAL A 234 -5.51 -7.08 8.05
C VAL A 234 -5.09 -8.43 8.64
N ASN A 235 -5.48 -9.54 8.02
CA ASN A 235 -5.09 -10.87 8.49
C ASN A 235 -3.58 -11.12 8.32
N LEU A 236 -2.99 -10.68 7.20
CA LEU A 236 -1.54 -10.78 6.99
C LEU A 236 -0.76 -9.96 8.03
N VAL A 237 -1.20 -8.75 8.34
CA VAL A 237 -0.57 -7.91 9.37
C VAL A 237 -0.65 -8.56 10.75
N LYS A 238 -1.78 -9.19 11.11
CA LYS A 238 -1.90 -9.95 12.36
C LYS A 238 -0.91 -11.12 12.45
N GLU A 239 -0.57 -11.71 11.32
CA GLU A 239 0.36 -12.83 11.22
C GLU A 239 1.82 -12.37 11.01
N ALA A 240 2.10 -11.06 10.99
CA ALA A 240 3.41 -10.52 10.65
C ALA A 240 4.55 -11.12 11.50
N PHE A 241 4.33 -11.32 12.81
CA PHE A 241 5.32 -11.94 13.70
C PHE A 241 5.70 -13.36 13.32
N ARG A 242 4.74 -14.13 12.77
CA ARG A 242 4.99 -15.49 12.31
C ARG A 242 5.65 -15.50 10.94
N LEU A 243 5.38 -14.48 10.11
CA LEU A 243 5.90 -14.36 8.74
C LEU A 243 7.32 -13.81 8.70
N LEU A 244 7.66 -12.89 9.60
CA LEU A 244 8.98 -12.27 9.67
C LEU A 244 10.00 -13.20 10.32
N ARG A 245 11.19 -13.26 9.72
CA ARG A 245 12.36 -13.85 10.38
C ARG A 245 12.83 -12.94 11.53
N PRO A 246 13.60 -13.44 12.49
CA PRO A 246 14.26 -12.58 13.48
C PRO A 246 15.04 -11.45 12.77
N GLY A 247 14.82 -10.20 13.18
CA GLY A 247 15.38 -9.01 12.51
C GLY A 247 14.60 -8.55 11.27
N GLY A 248 13.46 -9.17 10.95
CA GLY A 248 12.58 -8.73 9.88
C GLY A 248 11.86 -7.42 10.22
N THR A 249 11.61 -6.59 9.20
CA THR A 249 10.88 -5.32 9.33
C THR A 249 9.50 -5.46 8.72
N ILE A 250 8.46 -5.03 9.45
CA ILE A 250 7.16 -4.69 8.86
C ILE A 250 7.10 -3.18 8.64
N THR A 251 6.71 -2.78 7.43
CA THR A 251 6.49 -1.37 7.11
C THR A 251 5.06 -1.17 6.64
N ILE A 252 4.38 -0.20 7.23
CA ILE A 252 3.07 0.28 6.78
C ILE A 252 3.28 1.69 6.25
N THR A 253 3.02 1.90 4.97
CA THR A 253 3.17 3.20 4.32
C THR A 253 1.80 3.81 4.04
N ASP A 254 1.57 5.02 4.55
CA ASP A 254 0.47 5.87 4.12
C ASP A 254 1.04 6.88 3.12
N ASN A 255 0.79 6.72 1.83
CA ASN A 255 1.28 7.64 0.79
C ASN A 255 0.54 8.99 0.77
N SER A 256 -0.07 9.41 1.89
CA SER A 256 -0.65 10.74 2.03
C SER A 256 0.39 11.80 1.71
N CYS A 257 0.21 12.43 0.56
CA CYS A 257 1.17 13.38 0.03
C CYS A 257 1.21 14.69 0.84
N LYS A 258 0.27 14.92 1.74
CA LYS A 258 0.28 16.04 2.69
C LYS A 258 1.11 15.75 3.95
N SER A 259 1.62 14.52 4.11
CA SER A 259 2.40 14.13 5.27
C SER A 259 3.74 14.88 5.32
N LYS A 260 3.88 15.83 6.26
CA LYS A 260 5.15 16.56 6.49
C LYS A 260 6.30 15.62 6.82
N ILE A 261 6.02 14.52 7.53
CA ILE A 261 7.02 13.52 7.89
C ILE A 261 7.58 12.87 6.62
N LEU A 262 6.70 12.39 5.72
CA LEU A 262 7.14 11.71 4.49
C LEU A 262 7.81 12.65 3.50
N ARG A 263 7.48 13.94 3.49
CA ARG A 263 8.18 14.95 2.68
C ARG A 263 9.60 15.23 3.19
N ASN A 264 9.82 15.13 4.50
CA ASN A 264 11.08 15.48 5.16
C ASN A 264 11.93 14.26 5.56
N CYS A 265 11.65 13.07 5.02
CA CYS A 265 12.41 11.84 5.30
C CYS A 265 13.75 11.73 4.54
N GLY A 266 14.17 12.79 3.84
CA GLY A 266 15.42 12.88 3.08
C GLY A 266 16.59 13.39 3.92
#